data_AF-A0A966AR20-F1
#
_entry.id   AF-A0A966AR20-F1
#
_cell.length_a   1.000
_cell.length_b   1.000
_cell.length_c   1.000
_cell.angle_alpha   90.00
_cell.angle_beta   90.00
_cell.angle_gamma   90.00
#
_symmetry.space_group_name_H-M   'P 1'
#
loop_
_entity.id
_entity.type
_entity.pdbx_description
1 polymer ?
#
loop_
_entity_poly.entity_id
_entity_poly.type
_entity_poly.pdbx_seq_one_letter_code
_entity_poly.pdbx_strand_id
1 'polypeptide(L)'
;MRVFFLLLLLFFTVPLVEIYVLLEVGGAIGVLPTIAMVVLTAVIGAGLIRAQGLATLGRVQQQLERGELPAVGIIEAALLLVAGALLLTPGFVTDTIG
;
A
#
# COMPACT_ATOMS: atom_id res chain seq x y z
N MET A 1 -12.04 -7.25 22.08
CA MET A 1 -13.30 -6.60 21.62
C MET A 1 -13.08 -5.14 21.20
N ARG A 2 -12.49 -4.27 22.04
CA ARG A 2 -12.27 -2.85 21.68
C ARG A 2 -11.41 -2.64 20.42
N VAL A 3 -10.30 -3.38 20.31
CA VAL A 3 -9.37 -3.27 19.16
C VAL A 3 -10.04 -3.70 17.85
N PHE A 4 -10.80 -4.80 17.87
CA PHE A 4 -11.55 -5.25 16.69
C PHE A 4 -12.54 -4.19 16.19
N PHE A 5 -13.27 -3.55 17.12
CA PHE A 5 -14.19 -2.47 16.77
C PHE A 5 -13.46 -1.25 16.17
N LEU A 6 -12.29 -0.89 16.70
CA LEU A 6 -11.46 0.18 16.15
C LEU A 6 -10.98 -0.13 14.74
N LEU A 7 -10.48 -1.36 14.48
CA LEU A 7 -10.05 -1.78 13.15
C LEU A 7 -11.20 -1.78 12.14
N LEU A 8 -12.39 -2.23 12.56
CA LEU A 8 -13.58 -2.23 11.73
C LEU A 8 -14.02 -0.81 11.38
N LEU A 9 -13.97 0.11 12.36
CA LEU A 9 -14.28 1.52 12.13
C LEU A 9 -13.28 2.14 11.15
N LEU A 10 -11.98 1.89 11.32
CA LEU A 10 -10.94 2.38 10.42
C LEU A 10 -11.13 1.86 8.99
N PHE A 11 -11.42 0.56 8.85
CA PHE A 11 -11.67 -0.08 7.56
C PHE A 11 -12.88 0.50 6.80
N PHE A 12 -13.92 0.95 7.50
CA PHE A 12 -15.07 1.61 6.86
C PHE A 12 -14.84 3.10 6.63
N THR A 13 -14.30 3.82 7.62
CA THR A 13 -14.17 5.27 7.55
C THR A 13 -13.12 5.70 6.53
N VAL A 14 -11.98 4.98 6.43
CA VAL A 14 -10.90 5.37 5.50
C VAL A 14 -11.38 5.35 4.05
N PRO A 15 -11.95 4.27 3.50
CA PRO A 15 -12.46 4.27 2.13
C PRO A 15 -13.59 5.28 1.89
N LEU A 16 -14.44 5.56 2.88
CA LEU A 16 -15.48 6.58 2.75
C LEU A 16 -14.89 7.98 2.61
N VAL A 17 -13.86 8.29 3.40
CA VAL A 17 -13.13 9.56 3.30
C VAL A 17 -12.39 9.65 1.97
N GLU A 18 -11.76 8.58 1.52
CA GLU A 18 -11.09 8.52 0.21
C GLU A 18 -12.05 8.81 -0.95
N ILE A 19 -13.21 8.15 -0.98
CA ILE A 19 -14.22 8.39 -2.02
C ILE A 19 -14.70 9.85 -1.97
N TYR A 20 -14.97 10.39 -0.78
CA TYR A 20 -15.36 11.79 -0.63
C TYR A 20 -14.31 12.75 -1.20
N VAL A 21 -13.04 12.56 -0.87
CA VAL A 21 -11.93 13.39 -1.36
C VAL A 21 -11.76 13.25 -2.88
N LEU A 22 -11.85 12.04 -3.42
CA LEU A 22 -11.79 11.83 -4.87
C LEU A 22 -12.93 12.54 -5.62
N LEU A 23 -14.13 12.59 -5.05
CA LEU A 23 -15.25 13.33 -5.64
C LEU A 23 -15.01 14.84 -5.60
N GLU A 24 -14.53 15.38 -4.48
CA GLU A 24 -14.16 16.80 -4.35
C GLU A 24 -13.07 17.19 -5.34
N VAL A 25 -11.98 16.42 -5.40
CA VAL A 25 -10.89 16.64 -6.36
C VAL A 25 -11.39 16.50 -7.80
N GLY A 26 -12.19 15.48 -8.09
CA GLY A 26 -12.83 15.29 -9.39
C GLY A 26 -13.70 16.46 -9.82
N GLY A 27 -14.40 17.10 -8.88
CA GLY A 27 -15.16 18.34 -9.12
C GLY A 27 -14.27 19.57 -9.34
N ALA A 28 -13.14 19.65 -8.64
CA ALA A 28 -12.24 20.81 -8.67
C ALA A 28 -11.36 20.86 -9.93
N ILE A 29 -10.78 19.73 -10.35
CA ILE A 29 -9.81 19.68 -11.46
C ILE A 29 -10.26 18.80 -12.64
N GLY A 30 -11.42 18.14 -12.50
CA GLY A 30 -11.96 17.22 -13.50
C GLY A 30 -11.60 15.76 -13.24
N VAL A 31 -12.43 14.87 -13.80
CA VAL A 31 -12.33 13.42 -13.59
C VAL A 31 -11.04 12.85 -14.19
N LEU A 32 -10.66 13.27 -15.41
CA LEU A 32 -9.52 12.70 -16.11
C LEU A 32 -8.18 12.97 -15.40
N PRO A 33 -7.88 14.22 -14.95
CA PRO A 33 -6.69 14.48 -14.13
C PRO A 33 -6.70 13.73 -12.79
N THR A 34 -7.87 13.57 -12.16
CA THR A 34 -8.01 12.82 -10.90
C THR A 34 -7.65 11.34 -11.07
N ILE A 35 -8.18 10.70 -12.12
CA ILE A 35 -7.82 9.32 -12.48
C ILE A 35 -6.33 9.23 -12.78
N ALA A 36 -5.76 10.18 -13.53
CA ALA A 36 -4.33 10.18 -13.85
C ALA A 36 -3.46 10.23 -12.58
N MET A 37 -3.84 11.02 -11.57
CA MET A 37 -3.13 11.05 -10.29
C MET A 37 -3.22 9.71 -9.54
N VAL A 38 -4.40 9.09 -9.45
CA VAL A 38 -4.56 7.77 -8.81
C VAL A 38 -3.71 6.71 -9.52
N VAL A 39 -3.70 6.71 -10.86
CA VAL A 39 -2.87 5.79 -11.64
C VAL A 39 -1.38 6.07 -11.40
N LEU A 40 -0.99 7.35 -11.34
CA LEU A 40 0.39 7.73 -11.09
C LEU A 40 0.87 7.24 -9.70
N THR A 41 0.09 7.45 -8.64
CA THR A 41 0.46 6.97 -7.30
C THR A 41 0.51 5.44 -7.25
N ALA A 42 -0.44 4.75 -7.88
CA ALA A 42 -0.40 3.29 -8.00
C ALA A 42 0.84 2.78 -8.75
N VAL A 43 1.26 3.43 -9.84
CA VAL A 43 2.48 3.05 -10.58
C VAL A 43 3.73 3.27 -9.72
N ILE A 44 3.81 4.40 -9.03
CA ILE A 44 4.93 4.70 -8.13
C ILE A 44 5.01 3.67 -7.00
N GLY A 45 3.89 3.44 -6.30
CA GLY A 45 3.81 2.48 -5.21
C GLY A 45 4.14 1.05 -5.64
N ALA A 46 3.62 0.60 -6.79
CA ALA A 46 3.93 -0.71 -7.34
C ALA A 46 5.44 -0.83 -7.69
N GLY A 47 6.03 0.25 -8.21
CA GLY A 47 7.47 0.33 -8.44
C GLY A 47 8.29 0.17 -7.15
N LEU A 48 7.90 0.86 -6.08
CA LEU A 48 8.54 0.76 -4.76
C LEU A 48 8.42 -0.64 -4.16
N ILE A 49 7.22 -1.23 -4.19
CA ILE A 49 6.98 -2.60 -3.72
C ILE A 49 7.82 -3.60 -4.49
N ARG A 50 7.92 -3.44 -5.83
CA ARG A 50 8.77 -4.29 -6.66
C ARG A 50 10.25 -4.16 -6.27
N ALA A 51 10.74 -2.95 -6.08
CA ALA A 51 12.14 -2.71 -5.70
C ALA A 51 12.47 -3.33 -4.33
N GLN A 52 11.62 -3.11 -3.32
CA GLN A 52 11.78 -3.73 -2.00
C GLN A 52 11.63 -5.25 -2.05
N GLY A 53 10.70 -5.78 -2.84
CA GLY A 53 10.52 -7.21 -3.04
C GLY A 53 11.78 -7.89 -3.57
N LEU A 54 12.40 -7.32 -4.61
CA LEU A 54 13.67 -7.83 -5.15
C LEU A 54 14.82 -7.77 -4.14
N ALA A 55 14.92 -6.67 -3.39
CA ALA A 55 15.94 -6.53 -2.34
C ALA A 55 15.74 -7.54 -1.19
N THR A 56 14.50 -7.78 -0.77
CA THR A 56 14.16 -8.78 0.25
C THR A 56 14.45 -10.19 -0.23
N LEU A 57 14.12 -10.52 -1.47
CA LEU A 57 14.47 -11.83 -2.06
C LEU A 57 15.98 -12.07 -2.07
N GLY A 58 16.78 -11.07 -2.46
CA GLY A 58 18.25 -11.17 -2.41
C GLY A 58 18.79 -11.39 -1.00
N ARG A 59 18.26 -10.68 0.01
CA ARG A 59 18.63 -10.87 1.42
C ARG A 59 18.26 -12.27 1.93
N VAL A 60 17.07 -12.76 1.59
CA VAL A 60 16.62 -14.12 1.95
C VAL A 60 17.54 -15.18 1.34
N GLN A 61 17.89 -15.05 0.05
CA GLN A 61 18.82 -15.96 -0.62
C GLN A 61 20.19 -15.98 0.07
N GLN A 62 20.76 -14.83 0.39
CA GLN A 62 22.05 -14.73 1.09
C GLN A 62 22.04 -15.38 2.48
N GLN A 63 20.94 -15.23 3.23
CA GLN A 63 20.80 -15.86 4.56
C GLN A 63 20.71 -17.39 4.43
N LEU A 64 19.93 -17.89 3.47
CA LEU A 64 19.81 -19.32 3.21
C LEU A 64 21.13 -19.94 2.77
N GLU A 65 21.91 -19.25 1.92
CA GLU A 65 23.26 -19.69 1.52
C GLU A 65 24.23 -19.82 2.70
N ARG A 66 24.04 -19.01 3.76
CA ARG A 66 24.83 -19.06 4.99
C ARG A 66 24.29 -20.07 6.02
N GLY A 67 23.21 -20.79 5.70
CA GLY A 67 22.53 -21.69 6.63
C GLY A 67 21.77 -20.96 7.75
N GLU A 68 21.50 -19.66 7.59
CA GLU A 68 20.75 -18.85 8.54
C GLU A 68 19.24 -18.89 8.22
N LEU A 69 18.40 -18.83 9.26
CA LEU A 69 16.94 -18.77 9.09
C LEU A 69 16.49 -17.34 8.75
N PRO A 70 15.85 -17.10 7.59
CA PRO A 70 15.50 -15.76 7.12
C PRO A 70 14.17 -15.24 7.69
N ALA A 71 14.00 -15.29 9.02
CA ALA A 71 12.73 -14.95 9.67
C ALA A 71 12.23 -13.53 9.33
N VAL A 72 13.15 -12.55 9.30
CA VAL A 72 12.81 -11.15 8.97
C VAL A 72 12.39 -11.02 7.51
N GLY A 73 13.10 -11.67 6.58
CA GLY A 73 12.78 -11.59 5.16
C GLY A 73 11.42 -12.19 4.81
N ILE A 74 10.99 -13.23 5.54
CA ILE A 74 9.64 -13.81 5.39
C ILE A 74 8.56 -12.82 5.86
N ILE A 75 8.77 -12.15 7.00
CA ILE A 75 7.83 -11.14 7.50
C ILE A 75 7.77 -9.94 6.55
N GLU A 76 8.91 -9.44 6.09
CA GLU A 76 8.97 -8.36 5.10
C GLU A 76 8.24 -8.74 3.81
N ALA A 77 8.43 -9.96 3.31
CA ALA A 77 7.71 -10.45 2.12
C ALA A 77 6.19 -10.48 2.35
N ALA A 78 5.74 -10.94 3.52
CA ALA A 78 4.33 -10.93 3.88
C ALA A 78 3.76 -9.50 3.97
N LEU A 79 4.50 -8.56 4.56
CA LEU A 79 4.11 -7.16 4.64
C LEU A 79 4.05 -6.50 3.26
N LEU A 80 4.99 -6.82 2.36
CA LEU A 80 4.98 -6.33 0.98
C LEU A 80 3.76 -6.82 0.19
N LEU A 81 3.30 -8.05 0.44
CA LEU A 81 2.07 -8.57 -0.16
C LEU A 81 0.84 -7.82 0.35
N VAL A 82 0.76 -7.55 1.66
CA VAL A 82 -0.32 -6.75 2.24
C VAL A 82 -0.30 -5.33 1.68
N ALA A 83 0.87 -4.69 1.60
CA ALA A 83 1.03 -3.37 1.00
C ALA A 83 0.57 -3.36 -0.47
N GLY A 84 0.92 -4.39 -1.24
CA GLY A 84 0.47 -4.53 -2.64
C GLY A 84 -1.03 -4.69 -2.77
N ALA A 85 -1.67 -5.43 -1.87
CA ALA A 85 -3.13 -5.57 -1.83
C ALA A 85 -3.82 -4.24 -1.45
N LEU A 86 -3.25 -3.48 -0.51
CA LEU A 86 -3.78 -2.18 -0.12
C LEU A 86 -3.60 -1.11 -1.20
N LEU A 87 -2.55 -1.21 -2.03
CA LEU A 87 -2.34 -0.31 -3.18
C LEU A 87 -3.47 -0.38 -4.23
N LEU A 88 -4.27 -1.45 -4.24
CA LEU A 88 -5.44 -1.56 -5.12
C LEU A 88 -6.55 -0.57 -4.73
N THR A 89 -6.54 -0.09 -3.49
CA THR A 89 -7.47 0.96 -3.05
C THR A 89 -6.88 2.33 -3.37
N PRO A 90 -7.68 3.26 -3.93
CA PRO A 90 -7.22 4.62 -4.14
C PRO A 90 -6.82 5.24 -2.79
N GLY A 91 -5.58 5.68 -2.68
CA GLY A 91 -5.02 6.23 -1.46
C GLY A 91 -4.83 7.73 -1.50
N PHE A 92 -5.75 8.50 -2.08
CA PHE A 92 -5.54 9.94 -2.28
C PHE A 92 -5.25 10.68 -0.96
N VAL A 93 -5.88 10.26 0.14
CA VAL A 93 -5.60 10.76 1.49
C VAL A 93 -4.47 9.95 2.12
N THR A 94 -4.51 8.62 2.06
CA THR A 94 -3.51 7.77 2.73
C THR A 94 -2.09 7.94 2.18
N ASP A 95 -1.94 8.19 0.88
CA ASP A 95 -0.67 8.43 0.19
C ASP A 95 -0.08 9.79 0.56
N THR A 96 -0.89 10.76 1.01
CA THR A 96 -0.40 12.07 1.48
C THR A 96 0.04 12.07 2.94
N ILE A 97 -0.51 11.15 3.74
CA ILE A 97 -0.14 10.97 5.16
C ILE A 97 1.03 9.98 5.28
N GLY A 98 1.11 9.03 4.34
CA GLY A 98 2.11 7.96 4.27
C GLY A 98 3.55 8.41 4.08
#